data_AF-A0A226CXT3-F1
#
_entry.id   AF-A0A226CXT3-F1
#
_cell.length_a   1.000
_cell.length_b   1.000
_cell.length_c   1.000
_cell.angle_alpha   90.00
_cell.angle_beta   90.00
_cell.angle_gamma   90.00
#
_symmetry.space_group_name_H-M   'P 1'
#
loop_
_entity.id
_entity.type
_entity.pdbx_description
1 polymer ?
#
loop_
_entity_poly.entity_id
_entity_poly.type
_entity_poly.pdbx_seq_one_letter_code
_entity_poly.pdbx_strand_id
1 'polypeptide(L)'
;MNSDLRRMRKAFDTYAKLMQIIVNPVIQWDVSTQKWIYQKNLKLTSLWYYNSIVMVGLWGLSAFAVLLNILLNKEAYPVPLHVVLLQLLTVALATMTATSLALAAYGRSFVNGWEALFCLKKKLGQTKGDNPTSQGIRFYNLWQIMTIVLYQFYFNFFILVPCNLFLNLDAIGYIIHISHLPPLLYWPSQIVRSYIITASVFECLRQYPLIIFLCLSFMTTLGAILEELAVCVKKRKEVKSSLIIYATLRGNDDRAIFGALDGIHLDQDAIPLPCP
;
A
#
# COMPACT_ATOMS: atom_id res chain seq x y z
N MET A 1 -8.53 -23.05 9.78
CA MET A 1 -7.99 -22.03 8.84
C MET A 1 -9.02 -20.90 8.70
N ASN A 2 -8.78 -19.76 9.34
CA ASN A 2 -9.74 -18.66 9.53
C ASN A 2 -10.35 -18.12 8.22
N SER A 3 -11.68 -17.96 8.21
CA SER A 3 -12.48 -17.43 7.09
C SER A 3 -11.98 -16.07 6.56
N ASP A 4 -11.34 -15.28 7.41
CA ASP A 4 -10.92 -13.91 7.09
C ASP A 4 -9.67 -13.86 6.21
N LEU A 5 -8.68 -14.73 6.48
CA LEU A 5 -7.48 -14.85 5.63
C LEU A 5 -7.87 -15.28 4.20
N ARG A 6 -8.88 -16.14 4.07
CA ARG A 6 -9.38 -16.59 2.75
C ARG A 6 -10.07 -15.46 1.98
N ARG A 7 -10.78 -14.56 2.68
CA ARG A 7 -11.48 -13.42 2.06
C ARG A 7 -10.53 -12.31 1.66
N MET A 8 -9.57 -11.97 2.52
CA MET A 8 -8.46 -11.06 2.21
C MET A 8 -7.71 -11.50 0.96
N ARG A 9 -7.38 -12.80 0.89
CA ARG A 9 -6.77 -13.43 -0.27
C ARG A 9 -7.56 -13.20 -1.55
N LYS A 10 -8.88 -13.42 -1.50
CA LYS A 10 -9.77 -13.22 -2.66
C LYS A 10 -9.77 -11.77 -3.15
N ALA A 11 -9.67 -10.79 -2.26
CA ALA A 11 -9.59 -9.37 -2.64
C ALA A 11 -8.26 -9.06 -3.36
N PHE A 12 -7.14 -9.60 -2.88
CA PHE A 12 -5.84 -9.44 -3.55
C PHE A 12 -5.78 -10.17 -4.88
N ASP A 13 -6.35 -11.37 -4.99
CA ASP A 13 -6.48 -12.08 -6.26
C ASP A 13 -7.32 -11.29 -7.27
N THR A 14 -8.39 -10.63 -6.79
CA THR A 14 -9.22 -9.77 -7.65
C THR A 14 -8.44 -8.53 -8.10
N TYR A 15 -7.66 -7.91 -7.20
CA TYR A 15 -6.77 -6.81 -7.54
C TYR A 15 -5.74 -7.22 -8.60
N ALA A 16 -5.05 -8.34 -8.40
CA ALA A 16 -4.07 -8.83 -9.36
C ALA A 16 -4.70 -9.05 -10.74
N LYS A 17 -5.88 -9.69 -10.77
CA LYS A 17 -6.61 -9.96 -12.02
C LYS A 17 -7.11 -8.73 -12.75
N LEU A 18 -7.45 -7.64 -12.07
CA LEU A 18 -8.00 -6.44 -12.71
C LEU A 18 -6.94 -5.38 -13.00
N MET A 19 -5.97 -5.22 -12.10
CA MET A 19 -5.06 -4.08 -12.09
C MET A 19 -3.61 -4.44 -12.45
N GLN A 20 -3.23 -5.73 -12.47
CA GLN A 20 -1.87 -6.17 -12.84
C GLN A 20 -1.77 -6.77 -14.25
N ILE A 21 -2.82 -6.61 -15.09
CA ILE A 21 -2.87 -7.22 -16.43
C ILE A 21 -1.88 -6.55 -17.41
N ILE A 22 -1.83 -5.22 -17.41
CA ILE A 22 -1.20 -4.46 -18.51
C ILE A 22 0.29 -4.24 -18.25
N VAL A 23 0.65 -3.87 -17.02
CA VAL A 23 2.01 -3.52 -16.63
C VAL A 23 2.35 -4.22 -15.33
N ASN A 24 3.52 -4.85 -15.26
CA ASN A 24 4.00 -5.49 -14.04
C ASN A 24 4.48 -4.41 -13.04
N PRO A 25 3.78 -4.19 -11.93
CA PRO A 25 4.23 -3.24 -10.91
C PRO A 25 5.44 -3.80 -10.15
N VAL A 26 6.20 -2.91 -9.51
CA VAL A 26 7.36 -3.30 -8.67
C VAL A 26 6.93 -4.20 -7.51
N ILE A 27 5.81 -3.87 -6.87
CA ILE A 27 5.18 -4.70 -5.84
C ILE A 27 3.95 -5.33 -6.47
N GLN A 28 3.96 -6.66 -6.58
CA GLN A 28 2.86 -7.41 -7.19
C GLN A 28 2.36 -8.51 -6.26
N TRP A 29 1.09 -8.89 -6.44
CA TRP A 29 0.49 -9.99 -5.69
C TRP A 29 0.55 -11.22 -6.57
N ASP A 30 1.32 -12.22 -6.15
CA ASP A 30 1.40 -13.47 -6.88
C ASP A 30 0.22 -14.37 -6.48
N VAL A 31 -0.69 -14.59 -7.43
CA VAL A 31 -1.88 -15.42 -7.26
C VAL A 31 -1.52 -16.90 -7.05
N SER A 32 -0.37 -17.36 -7.52
CA SER A 32 0.05 -18.76 -7.38
C SER A 32 0.60 -19.03 -5.97
N THR A 33 1.53 -18.19 -5.50
CA THR A 33 2.16 -18.35 -4.19
C THR A 33 1.38 -17.67 -3.06
N GLN A 34 0.40 -16.84 -3.39
CA GLN A 34 -0.47 -16.12 -2.45
C GLN A 34 0.32 -15.22 -1.51
N LYS A 35 1.30 -14.50 -2.09
CA LYS A 35 2.24 -13.62 -1.41
C LYS A 35 2.49 -12.35 -2.20
N TRP A 36 2.84 -11.28 -1.50
CA TRP A 36 3.43 -10.09 -2.12
C TRP A 36 4.86 -10.41 -2.53
N ILE A 37 5.20 -10.09 -3.78
CA ILE A 37 6.55 -10.26 -4.29
C ILE A 37 7.06 -8.93 -4.85
N TYR A 38 8.36 -8.71 -4.68
CA TYR A 38 9.07 -7.60 -5.31
C TYR A 38 9.64 -8.06 -6.66
N GLN A 39 9.21 -7.44 -7.75
CA GLN A 39 9.61 -7.80 -9.10
C GLN A 39 11.07 -7.39 -9.35
N LYS A 40 11.94 -8.38 -9.53
CA LYS A 40 13.40 -8.17 -9.73
C LYS A 40 13.80 -8.01 -11.20
N ASN A 41 12.91 -8.34 -12.14
CA ASN A 41 13.23 -8.30 -13.56
C ASN A 41 13.13 -6.87 -14.11
N LEU A 42 14.29 -6.21 -14.24
CA LEU A 42 14.42 -4.85 -14.77
C LEU A 42 13.72 -4.61 -16.11
N LYS A 43 13.72 -5.59 -17.03
CA LYS A 43 13.06 -5.45 -18.34
C LYS A 43 11.55 -5.42 -18.21
N LEU A 44 10.99 -6.17 -17.25
CA LEU A 44 9.55 -6.19 -17.00
C LEU A 44 9.11 -4.98 -16.17
N THR A 45 9.98 -4.46 -15.30
CA THR A 45 9.69 -3.32 -14.43
C THR A 45 9.99 -1.96 -15.10
N SER A 46 10.78 -1.91 -16.18
CA SER A 46 11.11 -0.64 -16.87
C SER A 46 9.89 0.09 -17.42
N LEU A 47 8.94 -0.65 -17.99
CA LEU A 47 7.69 -0.08 -18.51
C LEU A 47 6.87 0.57 -17.38
N TRP A 48 6.90 -0.02 -16.19
CA TRP A 48 6.28 0.56 -15.02
C TRP A 48 6.94 1.86 -14.59
N TYR A 49 8.28 1.89 -14.50
CA TYR A 49 9.00 3.12 -14.18
C TYR A 49 8.67 4.24 -15.15
N TYR A 50 8.62 3.91 -16.43
CA TYR A 50 8.27 4.85 -17.47
C TYR A 50 6.84 5.39 -17.30
N ASN A 51 5.85 4.54 -17.07
CA ASN A 51 4.46 4.98 -16.92
C ASN A 51 4.21 5.70 -15.58
N SER A 52 4.69 5.17 -14.46
CA SER A 52 4.39 5.71 -13.13
C SER A 52 5.25 6.89 -12.71
N ILE A 53 6.46 7.04 -13.25
CA ILE A 53 7.35 8.15 -12.90
C ILE A 53 7.43 9.15 -14.05
N VAL A 54 7.77 8.71 -15.26
CA VAL A 54 7.99 9.62 -16.38
C VAL A 54 6.67 10.20 -16.89
N MET A 55 5.68 9.37 -17.21
CA MET A 55 4.41 9.86 -17.77
C MET A 55 3.60 10.67 -16.77
N VAL A 56 3.41 10.13 -15.55
CA VAL A 56 2.73 10.86 -14.46
C VAL A 56 3.49 12.14 -14.11
N GLY A 57 4.82 12.10 -14.08
CA GLY A 57 5.66 13.25 -13.79
C GLY A 57 5.56 14.34 -14.87
N LEU A 58 5.58 13.97 -16.16
CA LEU A 58 5.37 14.90 -17.27
C LEU A 58 3.99 15.54 -17.22
N TRP A 59 2.95 14.76 -16.90
CA TRP A 59 1.60 15.30 -16.74
C TRP A 59 1.53 16.27 -15.55
N GLY A 60 2.14 15.90 -14.42
CA GLY A 60 2.22 16.78 -13.24
C GLY A 60 2.99 18.07 -13.51
N LEU A 61 4.13 18.00 -14.20
CA LEU A 61 4.93 19.16 -14.59
C LEU A 61 4.14 20.08 -15.54
N SER A 62 3.40 19.51 -16.50
CA SER A 62 2.55 20.29 -17.39
C SER A 62 1.44 21.03 -16.62
N ALA A 63 0.79 20.36 -15.66
CA ALA A 63 -0.24 20.97 -14.82
C ALA A 63 0.34 22.09 -13.93
N PHE A 64 1.53 21.85 -13.36
CA PHE A 64 2.25 22.86 -12.60
C PHE A 64 2.64 24.08 -13.44
N ALA A 65 3.14 23.87 -14.66
CA ALA A 65 3.51 24.95 -15.56
C ALA A 65 2.30 25.83 -15.95
N VAL A 66 1.16 25.21 -16.26
CA VAL A 66 -0.09 25.94 -16.54
C VAL A 66 -0.55 26.72 -15.30
N LEU A 67 -0.51 26.09 -14.12
CA LEU A 67 -0.86 26.75 -12.86
C LEU A 67 0.04 27.97 -12.59
N LEU A 68 1.35 27.82 -12.78
CA LEU A 68 2.31 28.90 -12.58
C LEU A 68 2.04 30.06 -13.55
N ASN A 69 1.74 29.74 -14.82
CA ASN A 69 1.41 30.74 -15.83
C ASN A 69 0.16 31.56 -15.43
N ILE A 70 -0.92 30.90 -15.00
CA ILE A 70 -2.14 31.55 -14.52
C ILE A 70 -1.85 32.47 -13.32
N LEU A 71 -1.03 32.01 -12.37
CA LEU A 71 -0.66 32.77 -11.17
C LEU A 71 0.20 34.00 -11.50
N LEU A 72 1.17 33.86 -12.41
CA LEU A 72 2.09 34.93 -12.80
C LEU A 72 1.39 36.03 -13.60
N ASN A 73 0.43 35.68 -14.47
CA ASN A 73 -0.29 36.66 -15.29
C ASN A 73 -1.41 37.38 -14.54
N LYS A 74 -1.62 37.10 -13.24
CA LYS A 74 -2.64 37.71 -12.38
C LYS A 74 -4.06 37.67 -12.97
N GLU A 75 -4.37 36.72 -13.84
CA GLU A 75 -5.62 36.69 -14.60
C GLU A 75 -6.86 36.31 -13.78
N ALA A 76 -6.71 35.94 -12.50
CA ALA A 76 -7.74 35.22 -11.77
C ALA A 76 -8.06 35.83 -10.41
N TYR A 77 -8.80 36.94 -10.41
CA TYR A 77 -9.69 37.25 -9.29
C TYR A 77 -11.12 37.50 -9.79
N PRO A 78 -12.12 36.73 -9.32
CA PRO A 78 -12.02 35.62 -8.34
C PRO A 78 -11.31 34.39 -8.90
N VAL A 79 -10.71 33.56 -8.02
CA VAL A 79 -10.05 32.30 -8.40
C VAL A 79 -11.12 31.33 -8.96
N PRO A 80 -11.10 31.04 -10.27
CA PRO A 80 -12.13 30.24 -10.88
C PRO A 80 -11.94 28.75 -10.55
N LEU A 81 -13.05 27.99 -10.55
CA LEU A 81 -13.09 26.57 -10.16
C LEU A 81 -12.03 25.70 -10.88
N HIS A 82 -11.74 26.00 -12.15
CA HIS A 82 -10.75 25.26 -12.93
C HIS A 82 -9.32 25.38 -12.38
N VAL A 83 -8.97 26.51 -11.75
CA VAL A 83 -7.65 26.70 -11.11
C VAL A 83 -7.54 25.82 -9.87
N VAL A 84 -8.60 25.74 -9.06
CA VAL A 84 -8.64 24.85 -7.89
C VAL A 84 -8.54 23.38 -8.31
N LEU A 85 -9.26 22.99 -9.36
CA LEU A 85 -9.17 21.63 -9.91
C LEU A 85 -7.76 21.31 -10.42
N LEU A 86 -7.11 22.26 -11.10
CA LEU A 86 -5.74 22.10 -11.59
C LEU A 86 -4.72 21.98 -10.45
N GLN A 87 -4.89 22.73 -9.36
CA GLN A 87 -4.08 22.61 -8.15
C GLN A 87 -4.21 21.21 -7.53
N LEU A 88 -5.45 20.74 -7.34
CA LEU A 88 -5.72 19.40 -6.81
C LEU A 88 -5.11 18.31 -7.69
N LEU A 89 -5.25 18.43 -9.02
CA LEU A 89 -4.63 17.52 -9.97
C LEU A 89 -3.10 17.52 -9.83
N THR A 90 -2.48 18.70 -9.74
CA THR A 90 -1.03 18.84 -9.60
C THR A 90 -0.53 18.15 -8.32
N VAL A 91 -1.21 18.35 -7.19
CA VAL A 91 -0.89 17.69 -5.92
C VAL A 91 -1.08 16.18 -6.02
N ALA A 92 -2.16 15.71 -6.64
CA ALA A 92 -2.42 14.29 -6.83
C ALA A 92 -1.30 13.61 -7.66
N LEU A 93 -0.88 14.23 -8.77
CA LEU A 93 0.18 13.71 -9.63
C LEU A 93 1.56 13.75 -8.95
N ALA A 94 1.85 14.81 -8.18
CA ALA A 94 3.08 14.92 -7.41
C ALA A 94 3.17 13.84 -6.32
N THR A 95 2.10 13.64 -5.55
CA THR A 95 2.04 12.58 -4.52
C THR A 95 2.17 11.19 -5.14
N MET A 96 1.58 10.97 -6.31
CA MET A 96 1.72 9.72 -7.07
C MET A 96 3.14 9.45 -7.56
N THR A 97 3.80 10.48 -8.07
CA THR A 97 5.21 10.37 -8.50
C THR A 97 6.11 10.07 -7.30
N ALA A 98 5.90 10.76 -6.18
CA ALA A 98 6.66 10.55 -4.95
C ALA A 98 6.44 9.14 -4.36
N THR A 99 5.20 8.66 -4.32
CA THR A 99 4.88 7.30 -3.87
C THR A 99 5.46 6.24 -4.80
N SER A 100 5.42 6.46 -6.12
CA SER A 100 6.09 5.59 -7.10
C SER A 100 7.60 5.48 -6.85
N LEU A 101 8.27 6.60 -6.60
CA LEU A 101 9.69 6.63 -6.22
C LEU A 101 9.95 5.91 -4.90
N ALA A 102 9.08 6.09 -3.90
CA ALA A 102 9.21 5.40 -2.61
C ALA A 102 9.04 3.87 -2.77
N LEU A 103 8.07 3.42 -3.57
CA LEU A 103 7.87 2.00 -3.89
C LEU A 103 9.07 1.42 -4.65
N ALA A 104 9.66 2.20 -5.55
CA ALA A 104 10.88 1.83 -6.26
C ALA A 104 12.05 1.60 -5.29
N ALA A 105 12.33 2.58 -4.43
CA ALA A 105 13.48 2.60 -3.55
C ALA A 105 13.35 1.63 -2.37
N TYR A 106 12.18 1.62 -1.72
CA TYR A 106 11.96 0.91 -0.45
C TYR A 106 11.04 -0.30 -0.57
N GLY A 107 10.43 -0.55 -1.74
CA GLY A 107 9.46 -1.63 -1.90
C GLY A 107 10.00 -3.02 -1.56
N ARG A 108 11.30 -3.26 -1.81
CA ARG A 108 11.93 -4.55 -1.48
C ARG A 108 11.99 -4.77 0.03
N SER A 109 12.47 -3.77 0.76
CA SER A 109 12.53 -3.80 2.22
C SER A 109 11.13 -3.91 2.82
N PHE A 110 10.15 -3.23 2.23
CA PHE A 110 8.75 -3.33 2.63
C PHE A 110 8.20 -4.76 2.47
N VAL A 111 8.38 -5.41 1.32
CA VAL A 111 7.91 -6.78 1.08
C VAL A 111 8.60 -7.79 2.01
N ASN A 112 9.90 -7.62 2.26
CA ASN A 112 10.62 -8.48 3.21
C ASN A 112 10.11 -8.31 4.65
N GLY A 113 9.90 -7.05 5.09
CA GLY A 113 9.33 -6.76 6.40
C GLY A 113 7.89 -7.29 6.55
N TRP A 114 7.12 -7.22 5.47
CA TRP A 114 5.78 -7.80 5.37
C TRP A 114 5.79 -9.31 5.63
N GLU A 115 6.66 -10.04 4.94
CA GLU A 115 6.79 -11.49 5.11
C GLU A 115 7.27 -11.87 6.52
N ALA A 116 8.21 -11.12 7.09
CA ALA A 116 8.65 -11.30 8.47
C ALA A 116 7.49 -11.14 9.47
N LEU A 117 6.62 -10.15 9.26
CA LEU A 117 5.44 -9.91 10.09
C LEU A 117 4.44 -11.07 10.02
N PHE A 118 4.23 -11.63 8.83
CA PHE A 118 3.39 -12.83 8.64
C PHE A 118 3.98 -14.07 9.30
N CYS A 119 5.29 -14.26 9.21
CA CYS A 119 6.00 -15.33 9.91
C CYS A 119 5.85 -15.20 11.43
N LEU A 120 5.96 -13.98 11.97
CA LEU A 120 5.76 -13.73 13.39
C LEU A 120 4.32 -14.07 13.82
N LYS A 121 3.31 -13.61 13.06
CA LYS A 121 1.90 -13.94 13.31
C LYS A 121 1.65 -15.46 13.28
N LYS A 122 2.26 -16.18 12.34
CA LYS A 122 2.12 -17.65 12.24
C LYS A 122 2.71 -18.34 13.47
N LYS A 123 3.89 -17.90 13.94
CA LYS A 123 4.53 -18.45 15.16
C LYS A 123 3.66 -18.20 16.40
N LEU A 124 3.13 -16.99 16.57
CA LEU A 124 2.23 -16.64 17.68
C LEU A 124 0.89 -17.41 17.64
N GLY A 125 0.34 -17.64 16.44
CA GLY A 125 -0.90 -18.39 16.25
C GLY A 125 -0.77 -19.90 16.49
N GLN A 126 0.42 -20.48 16.30
CA GLN A 126 0.66 -21.91 16.61
C GLN A 126 0.65 -22.20 18.12
N THR A 127 0.77 -21.16 18.97
CA THR A 127 0.81 -21.28 20.43
C THR A 127 -0.56 -21.28 21.14
N LYS A 128 -1.68 -21.14 20.42
CA LYS A 128 -3.03 -21.20 21.01
C LYS A 128 -3.99 -21.99 20.13
N GLY A 129 -4.75 -22.89 20.76
CA GLY A 129 -5.98 -23.44 20.19
C GLY A 129 -6.95 -22.29 19.88
N ASP A 130 -7.46 -22.30 18.65
CA ASP A 130 -8.35 -21.32 18.06
C ASP A 130 -9.55 -21.00 18.99
N ASN A 131 -9.56 -19.82 19.60
CA ASN A 131 -10.79 -19.20 20.09
C ASN A 131 -11.17 -18.06 19.12
N PRO A 132 -12.20 -18.26 18.28
CA PRO A 132 -12.60 -17.30 17.26
C PRO A 132 -13.59 -16.31 17.87
N THR A 133 -13.13 -15.30 18.59
CA THR A 133 -14.07 -14.31 19.14
C THR A 133 -13.60 -12.88 18.94
N SER A 134 -14.54 -12.03 18.52
CA SER A 134 -14.47 -10.58 18.29
C SER A 134 -13.94 -10.09 16.92
N GLN A 135 -12.76 -10.54 16.45
CA GLN A 135 -12.16 -9.90 15.27
C GLN A 135 -12.90 -10.20 13.94
N GLY A 136 -13.38 -11.43 13.72
CA GLY A 136 -13.89 -11.86 12.40
C GLY A 136 -15.11 -11.10 11.88
N ILE A 137 -15.94 -10.51 12.76
CA ILE A 137 -17.11 -9.72 12.35
C ILE A 137 -16.67 -8.31 11.90
N ARG A 138 -15.68 -7.70 12.55
CA ARG A 138 -15.15 -6.37 12.17
C ARG A 138 -14.38 -6.42 10.85
N PHE A 139 -13.72 -7.56 10.58
CA PHE A 139 -13.02 -7.83 9.33
C PHE A 139 -13.97 -8.11 8.16
N TYR A 140 -15.15 -8.68 8.39
CA TYR A 140 -16.11 -9.01 7.34
C TYR A 140 -16.48 -7.79 6.46
N ASN A 141 -16.78 -6.65 7.08
CA ASN A 141 -17.17 -5.44 6.36
C ASN A 141 -15.99 -4.79 5.61
N LEU A 142 -14.77 -4.87 6.17
CA LEU A 142 -13.60 -4.20 5.61
C LEU A 142 -13.26 -4.70 4.19
N TRP A 143 -13.28 -6.03 3.99
CA TRP A 143 -12.89 -6.63 2.72
C TRP A 143 -13.94 -6.43 1.61
N GLN A 144 -15.22 -6.40 1.96
CA GLN A 144 -16.28 -6.04 1.02
C GLN A 144 -16.10 -4.60 0.55
N ILE A 145 -15.84 -3.67 1.48
CA ILE A 145 -15.56 -2.26 1.15
C ILE A 145 -14.34 -2.17 0.23
N MET A 146 -13.24 -2.86 0.53
CA MET A 146 -12.03 -2.87 -0.32
C MET A 146 -12.31 -3.38 -1.74
N THR A 147 -13.16 -4.40 -1.87
CA THR A 147 -13.54 -4.94 -3.18
C THR A 147 -14.41 -3.94 -3.95
N ILE A 148 -15.36 -3.27 -3.29
CA ILE A 148 -16.19 -2.22 -3.91
C ILE A 148 -15.31 -1.04 -4.36
N VAL A 149 -14.39 -0.60 -3.50
CA VAL A 149 -13.43 0.46 -3.81
C VAL A 149 -12.59 0.10 -5.04
N LEU A 150 -12.11 -1.15 -5.12
CA LEU A 150 -11.37 -1.63 -6.29
C LEU A 150 -12.18 -1.52 -7.59
N TYR A 151 -13.44 -1.93 -7.58
CA TYR A 151 -14.31 -1.80 -8.75
C TYR A 151 -14.54 -0.33 -9.12
N GLN A 152 -14.75 0.56 -8.14
CA GLN A 152 -14.89 1.99 -8.42
C GLN A 152 -13.64 2.55 -9.12
N PHE A 153 -12.44 2.24 -8.63
CA PHE A 153 -11.20 2.66 -9.28
C PHE A 153 -11.07 2.08 -10.71
N TYR A 154 -11.47 0.83 -10.92
CA TYR A 154 -11.45 0.21 -12.25
C TYR A 154 -12.44 0.87 -13.22
N PHE A 155 -13.69 1.10 -12.82
CA PHE A 155 -14.69 1.75 -13.66
C PHE A 155 -14.37 3.22 -13.92
N ASN A 156 -13.78 3.92 -12.95
CA ASN A 156 -13.37 5.32 -13.11
C ASN A 156 -12.35 5.50 -14.23
N PHE A 157 -11.55 4.48 -14.56
CA PHE A 157 -10.64 4.56 -15.70
C PHE A 157 -11.38 4.85 -17.01
N PHE A 158 -12.48 4.14 -17.25
CA PHE A 158 -13.30 4.29 -18.46
C PHE A 158 -14.10 5.59 -18.50
N ILE A 159 -14.18 6.32 -17.39
CA ILE A 159 -14.85 7.63 -17.31
C ILE A 159 -13.81 8.74 -17.43
N LEU A 160 -12.74 8.67 -16.63
CA LEU A 160 -11.74 9.73 -16.53
C LEU A 160 -10.92 9.90 -17.81
N VAL A 161 -10.57 8.81 -18.50
CA VAL A 161 -9.79 8.91 -19.75
C VAL A 161 -10.59 9.65 -20.84
N PRO A 162 -11.83 9.23 -21.20
CA PRO A 162 -12.65 9.98 -22.15
C PRO A 162 -12.91 11.42 -21.70
N CYS A 163 -13.23 11.65 -20.42
CA CYS A 163 -13.47 13.02 -19.93
C CYS A 163 -12.25 13.92 -20.13
N ASN A 164 -11.04 13.45 -19.84
CA ASN A 164 -9.83 14.26 -20.05
C ASN A 164 -9.59 14.53 -21.56
N LEU A 165 -9.78 13.53 -22.42
CA LEU A 165 -9.51 13.67 -23.85
C LEU A 165 -10.55 14.51 -24.59
N PHE A 166 -11.84 14.26 -24.39
CA PHE A 166 -12.92 14.94 -25.13
C PHE A 166 -13.22 16.34 -24.60
N LEU A 167 -13.14 16.54 -23.28
CA LEU A 167 -13.41 17.84 -22.67
C LEU A 167 -12.14 18.71 -22.55
N ASN A 168 -10.98 18.20 -22.99
CA ASN A 168 -9.69 18.87 -22.88
C ASN A 168 -9.38 19.38 -21.46
N LEU A 169 -9.68 18.56 -20.45
CA LEU A 169 -9.49 18.92 -19.03
C LEU A 169 -8.03 18.79 -18.56
N ASP A 170 -7.12 18.36 -19.43
CA ASP A 170 -5.70 18.20 -19.13
C ASP A 170 -4.87 19.42 -19.55
N ALA A 171 -3.80 19.67 -18.78
CA ALA A 171 -2.86 20.76 -19.02
C ALA A 171 -2.04 20.59 -20.33
N ILE A 172 -1.87 19.35 -20.81
CA ILE A 172 -1.09 19.07 -22.03
C ILE A 172 -1.83 19.61 -23.25
N GLY A 173 -3.15 19.40 -23.31
CA GLY A 173 -4.01 19.96 -24.36
C GLY A 173 -3.92 21.48 -24.43
N TYR A 174 -3.92 22.16 -23.28
CA TYR A 174 -3.75 23.61 -23.21
C TYR A 174 -2.39 24.07 -23.79
N ILE A 175 -1.29 23.38 -23.43
CA ILE A 175 0.06 23.69 -23.94
C ILE A 175 0.13 23.46 -25.46
N ILE A 176 -0.44 22.38 -25.97
CA ILE A 176 -0.45 22.11 -27.41
C ILE A 176 -1.22 23.21 -28.16
N HIS A 177 -2.35 23.65 -27.60
CA HIS A 177 -3.18 24.70 -28.20
C HIS A 177 -2.45 26.05 -28.26
N ILE A 178 -1.79 26.48 -27.17
CA ILE A 178 -1.08 27.77 -27.13
C ILE A 178 0.21 27.77 -27.95
N SER A 179 0.80 26.60 -28.21
CA SER A 179 2.06 26.47 -28.96
C SER A 179 1.90 26.59 -30.48
N HIS A 180 0.66 26.68 -31.01
CA HIS A 180 0.37 26.80 -32.44
C HIS A 180 1.19 25.85 -33.34
N LEU A 181 1.24 24.57 -32.98
CA LEU A 181 2.03 23.58 -33.71
C LEU A 181 1.54 23.40 -35.15
N PRO A 182 2.46 23.25 -36.14
CA PRO A 182 2.07 22.98 -37.51
C PRO A 182 1.39 21.61 -37.63
N PRO A 183 0.53 21.38 -38.65
CA PRO A 183 -0.26 20.16 -38.78
C PRO A 183 0.54 18.85 -38.69
N LEU A 184 1.78 18.86 -39.21
CA LEU A 184 2.69 17.70 -39.19
C LEU A 184 3.12 17.28 -37.78
N LEU A 185 3.20 18.23 -36.84
CA LEU A 185 3.55 17.99 -35.43
C LEU A 185 2.31 17.90 -34.53
N TYR A 186 1.20 18.52 -34.95
CA TYR A 186 -0.05 18.50 -34.19
C TYR A 186 -0.60 17.07 -34.03
N TRP A 187 -0.74 16.30 -35.11
CA TRP A 187 -1.28 14.94 -35.04
C TRP A 187 -0.46 13.98 -34.15
N PRO A 188 0.88 13.89 -34.29
CA PRO A 188 1.71 13.14 -33.36
C PRO A 188 1.56 13.60 -31.91
N SER A 189 1.44 14.92 -31.67
CA SER A 189 1.27 15.45 -30.31
C SER A 189 -0.03 14.99 -29.65
N GLN A 190 -1.12 14.83 -30.41
CA GLN A 190 -2.39 14.32 -29.87
C GLN A 190 -2.32 12.81 -29.53
N ILE A 191 -1.57 12.04 -30.32
CA ILE A 191 -1.32 10.61 -30.02
C ILE A 191 -0.51 10.49 -28.73
N VAL A 192 0.57 11.28 -28.60
CA VAL A 192 1.41 11.31 -27.40
C VAL A 192 0.61 11.77 -26.18
N ARG A 193 -0.20 12.83 -26.30
CA ARG A 193 -1.12 13.29 -25.25
C ARG A 193 -2.07 12.18 -24.79
N SER A 194 -2.69 11.49 -25.75
CA SER A 194 -3.62 10.40 -25.46
C SER A 194 -2.94 9.27 -24.70
N TYR A 195 -1.71 8.92 -25.08
CA TYR A 195 -0.92 7.93 -24.37
C TYR A 195 -0.56 8.38 -22.95
N ILE A 196 -0.04 9.60 -22.78
CA ILE A 196 0.35 10.14 -21.46
C ILE A 196 -0.83 10.11 -20.50
N ILE A 197 -2.00 10.60 -20.92
CA ILE A 197 -3.21 10.65 -20.08
C ILE A 197 -3.67 9.24 -19.73
N THR A 198 -3.77 8.35 -20.72
CA THR A 198 -4.25 6.98 -20.50
C THR A 198 -3.33 6.22 -19.54
N ALA A 199 -2.01 6.26 -19.78
CA ALA A 199 -1.02 5.60 -18.94
C ALA A 199 -1.02 6.16 -17.51
N SER A 200 -1.08 7.49 -17.38
CA SER A 200 -1.04 8.14 -16.07
C SER A 200 -2.32 7.89 -15.26
N VAL A 201 -3.50 8.02 -15.87
CA VAL A 201 -4.78 7.72 -15.20
C VAL A 201 -4.83 6.26 -14.77
N PHE A 202 -4.40 5.33 -15.64
CA PHE A 202 -4.31 3.92 -15.27
C PHE A 202 -3.40 3.69 -14.06
N GLU A 203 -2.18 4.25 -14.07
CA GLU A 203 -1.23 4.07 -12.97
C GLU A 203 -1.72 4.71 -11.67
N CYS A 204 -2.31 5.91 -11.71
CA CYS A 204 -2.89 6.54 -10.54
C CYS A 204 -4.02 5.69 -9.94
N LEU A 205 -4.99 5.28 -10.76
CA LEU A 205 -6.12 4.47 -10.32
C LEU A 205 -5.71 3.08 -9.83
N ARG A 206 -4.55 2.58 -10.26
CA ARG A 206 -3.98 1.32 -9.79
C ARG A 206 -3.22 1.45 -8.47
N GLN A 207 -2.48 2.54 -8.27
CA GLN A 207 -1.64 2.73 -7.08
C GLN A 207 -2.46 3.10 -5.84
N TYR A 208 -3.54 3.88 -5.98
CA TYR A 208 -4.41 4.21 -4.84
C TYR A 208 -4.96 2.96 -4.11
N PRO A 209 -5.64 2.02 -4.79
CA PRO A 209 -6.12 0.80 -4.14
C PRO A 209 -4.97 -0.06 -3.62
N LEU A 210 -3.81 -0.10 -4.29
CA LEU A 210 -2.63 -0.82 -3.79
C LEU A 210 -2.19 -0.29 -2.42
N ILE A 211 -2.01 1.03 -2.31
CA ILE A 211 -1.56 1.67 -1.07
C ILE A 211 -2.59 1.44 0.04
N ILE A 212 -3.89 1.62 -0.25
CA ILE A 212 -4.97 1.33 0.71
C ILE A 212 -4.90 -0.13 1.16
N PHE A 213 -4.69 -1.06 0.23
CA PHE A 213 -4.63 -2.49 0.51
C PHE A 213 -3.44 -2.83 1.40
N LEU A 214 -2.27 -2.30 1.09
CA LEU A 214 -1.05 -2.51 1.88
C LEU A 214 -1.19 -1.90 3.27
N CYS A 215 -1.71 -0.68 3.40
CA CYS A 215 -1.91 -0.01 4.69
C CYS A 215 -2.92 -0.75 5.58
N LEU A 216 -4.11 -1.07 5.05
CA LEU A 216 -5.13 -1.80 5.82
C LEU A 216 -4.62 -3.17 6.24
N SER A 217 -3.99 -3.89 5.32
CA SER A 217 -3.34 -5.15 5.60
C SER A 217 -2.32 -4.99 6.74
N PHE A 218 -1.45 -3.97 6.69
CA PHE A 218 -0.42 -3.75 7.72
C PHE A 218 -1.01 -3.47 9.08
N MET A 219 -1.92 -2.50 9.18
CA MET A 219 -2.54 -2.10 10.44
C MET A 219 -3.27 -3.27 11.09
N THR A 220 -3.92 -4.11 10.30
CA THR A 220 -4.69 -5.23 10.79
C THR A 220 -3.81 -6.39 11.27
N THR A 221 -2.71 -6.63 10.56
CA THR A 221 -1.75 -7.68 10.95
C THR A 221 -0.95 -7.26 12.18
N LEU A 222 -0.54 -5.98 12.25
CA LEU A 222 0.14 -5.40 13.40
C LEU A 222 -0.76 -5.36 14.64
N GLY A 223 -2.01 -4.92 14.49
CA GLY A 223 -2.98 -4.88 15.59
C GLY A 223 -3.19 -6.26 16.21
N ALA A 224 -3.35 -7.30 15.39
CA ALA A 224 -3.48 -8.68 15.87
C ALA A 224 -2.23 -9.16 16.63
N ILE A 225 -1.03 -8.80 16.17
CA ILE A 225 0.23 -9.15 16.85
C ILE A 225 0.36 -8.42 18.19
N LEU A 226 0.03 -7.13 18.24
CA LEU A 226 0.08 -6.32 19.46
C LEU A 226 -0.93 -6.81 20.51
N GLU A 227 -2.14 -7.19 20.09
CA GLU A 227 -3.13 -7.78 20.99
C GLU A 227 -2.62 -9.10 21.59
N GLU A 228 -2.06 -9.99 20.77
CA GLU A 228 -1.50 -11.26 21.26
C GLU A 228 -0.30 -11.04 22.19
N LEU A 229 0.60 -10.11 21.86
CA LEU A 229 1.71 -9.73 22.72
C LEU A 229 1.23 -9.16 24.06
N ALA A 230 0.20 -8.30 24.06
CA ALA A 230 -0.37 -7.75 25.28
C ALA A 230 -0.95 -8.86 26.19
N VAL A 231 -1.63 -9.85 25.59
CA VAL A 231 -2.14 -11.02 26.32
C VAL A 231 -0.99 -11.88 26.86
N CYS A 232 0.06 -12.14 26.08
CA CYS A 232 1.24 -12.88 26.52
C CYS A 232 1.96 -12.17 27.68
N VAL A 233 2.12 -10.85 27.61
CA VAL A 233 2.72 -10.04 28.68
C VAL A 233 1.85 -10.09 29.94
N LYS A 234 0.52 -9.97 29.81
CA LYS A 234 -0.41 -10.09 30.93
C LYS A 234 -0.31 -11.47 31.60
N LYS A 235 -0.34 -12.55 30.80
CA LYS A 235 -0.20 -13.93 31.30
C LYS A 235 1.16 -14.15 31.98
N ARG A 236 2.24 -13.60 31.43
CA ARG A 236 3.58 -13.67 32.05
C ARG A 236 3.61 -12.93 33.40
N LYS A 237 2.95 -11.77 33.51
CA LYS A 237 2.80 -11.05 34.79
C LYS A 237 1.99 -11.87 35.80
N GLU A 238 0.86 -12.44 35.39
CA GLU A 238 0.03 -13.29 36.25
C GLU A 238 0.78 -14.52 36.74
N VAL A 239 1.50 -15.23 35.86
CA VAL A 239 2.33 -16.38 36.24
C VAL A 239 3.44 -15.96 37.20
N LYS A 240 4.14 -14.84 36.95
CA LYS A 240 5.14 -14.32 37.90
C LYS A 240 4.51 -14.02 39.27
N SER A 241 3.34 -13.37 39.31
CA SER A 241 2.63 -13.08 40.56
C SER A 241 2.20 -14.35 41.29
N SER A 242 1.66 -15.36 40.59
CA SER A 242 1.31 -16.65 41.18
C SER A 242 2.54 -17.40 41.69
N LEU A 243 3.68 -17.34 40.98
CA LEU A 243 4.92 -17.99 41.39
C LEU A 243 5.53 -17.33 42.62
N ILE A 244 5.45 -15.99 42.72
CA ILE A 244 5.82 -15.24 43.92
C ILE A 244 4.95 -15.66 45.10
N ILE A 245 3.61 -15.66 44.95
CA ILE A 245 2.68 -16.08 46.01
C ILE A 245 2.95 -17.53 46.44
N TYR A 246 3.16 -18.44 45.48
CA TYR A 246 3.46 -19.83 45.78
C TYR A 246 4.82 -19.98 46.47
N ALA A 247 5.82 -19.18 46.11
CA ALA A 247 7.10 -19.13 46.81
C ALA A 247 6.94 -18.58 48.24
N THR A 248 6.15 -17.53 48.45
CA THR A 248 5.85 -16.97 49.78
C THR A 248 5.08 -17.96 50.67
N LEU A 249 4.20 -18.78 50.08
CA LEU A 249 3.45 -19.82 50.80
C LEU A 249 4.25 -21.10 51.07
N ARG A 250 5.32 -21.38 50.29
CA ARG A 250 6.05 -22.66 50.33
C ARG A 250 7.35 -22.65 51.14
N GLY A 251 7.84 -21.50 51.60
CA GLY A 251 8.93 -21.41 52.57
C GLY A 251 9.34 -19.94 52.76
N ASN A 252 9.70 -19.42 53.94
CA ASN A 252 10.31 -20.05 55.12
C ASN A 252 11.53 -20.94 54.84
N ASP A 253 12.02 -20.97 53.59
CA ASP A 253 13.32 -21.55 53.23
C ASP A 253 13.92 -20.77 52.04
N ASP A 254 14.63 -19.69 52.41
CA ASP A 254 15.04 -18.57 51.55
C ASP A 254 16.11 -18.88 50.48
N ARG A 255 16.59 -20.13 50.35
CA ARG A 255 17.75 -20.44 49.49
C ARG A 255 17.45 -20.93 48.09
N ALA A 256 16.23 -21.42 47.81
CA ALA A 256 15.90 -21.96 46.48
C ALA A 256 15.36 -20.89 45.49
N ILE A 257 14.94 -19.73 45.99
CA ILE A 257 14.19 -18.72 45.22
C ILE A 257 15.11 -17.90 44.29
N PHE A 258 16.33 -17.57 44.72
CA PHE A 258 17.27 -16.80 43.90
C PHE A 258 17.81 -17.59 42.69
N GLY A 259 18.03 -18.90 42.85
CA GLY A 259 18.53 -19.74 41.73
C GLY A 259 17.51 -19.95 40.60
N ALA A 260 16.21 -19.98 40.91
CA ALA A 260 15.16 -20.14 39.90
C ALA A 260 14.82 -18.83 39.17
N LEU A 261 15.05 -17.66 39.79
CA LEU A 261 14.87 -16.35 39.16
C LEU A 261 16.02 -15.99 38.21
N ASP A 262 17.26 -16.39 38.54
CA ASP A 262 18.42 -16.22 37.65
C ASP A 262 18.39 -17.18 36.44
N GLY A 263 17.83 -18.39 36.60
CA GLY A 263 17.65 -19.34 35.50
C GLY A 263 16.64 -18.92 34.42
N ILE A 264 15.73 -17.99 34.73
CA ILE A 264 14.76 -17.44 33.75
C ILE A 264 15.40 -16.33 32.89
N HIS A 265 16.58 -15.83 33.27
CA HIS A 265 17.29 -14.80 32.50
C HIS A 265 18.14 -15.37 31.35
N LEU A 266 18.34 -16.69 31.27
CA LEU A 266 19.26 -17.33 30.32
C LEU A 266 18.62 -18.03 29.11
N ASP A 267 17.30 -18.03 28.99
CA ASP A 267 16.61 -18.52 27.77
C ASP A 267 16.35 -17.38 26.75
N GLN A 268 17.25 -16.38 26.72
CA GLN A 268 17.22 -15.26 25.78
C GLN A 268 17.99 -15.50 24.48
N ASP A 269 18.81 -16.56 24.38
CA ASP A 269 19.64 -16.81 23.20
C ASP A 269 19.33 -18.17 22.54
N ALA A 270 18.14 -18.28 21.97
CA ALA A 270 17.88 -19.22 20.88
C ALA A 270 16.79 -18.65 19.96
N ILE A 271 17.13 -17.58 19.25
CA ILE A 271 16.55 -17.36 17.92
C ILE A 271 17.48 -18.11 16.95
N PRO A 272 17.22 -19.39 16.61
CA PRO A 272 17.82 -19.95 15.42
C PRO A 272 17.14 -19.29 14.22
N LEU A 273 17.79 -18.28 13.65
CA LEU A 273 17.82 -18.13 12.20
C LEU A 273 18.86 -19.16 11.71
N PRO A 274 18.53 -20.02 10.73
CA PRO A 274 17.82 -19.64 9.52
C PRO A 274 16.68 -20.61 9.15
N CYS A 275 15.79 -20.16 8.27
CA CYS A 275 15.02 -21.06 7.41
C CYS A 275 14.89 -20.40 6.02
N PRO A 276 14.90 -21.22 4.96
CA PRO A 276 15.25 -20.88 3.57
C PRO A 276 14.32 -19.91 2.86
#